data_AF-A0AAE4LJD8-F1
#
_entry.id   AF-A0AAE4LJD8-F1
#
_cell.length_a   1.000
_cell.length_b   1.000
_cell.length_c   1.000
_cell.angle_alpha   90.00
_cell.angle_beta   90.00
_cell.angle_gamma   90.00
#
_symmetry.space_group_name_H-M   'P 1'
#
loop_
_entity.id
_entity.type
_entity.pdbx_description
1 polymer ?
#
loop_
_entity_poly.entity_id
_entity_poly.type
_entity_poly.pdbx_seq_one_letter_code
_entity_poly.pdbx_strand_id
1 'polypeptide(L)' 'MHCNGCQTHIEGNYSLPVMMQLSAPDQQFILDFVKSSGSLKEMAHKLGLSYPTVRNRLDDIISQLNKFESDEQDS' A
#
# COMPACT_ATOMS: atom_id res chain seq x y z
N MET A 1 -10.61 -8.89 -15.45
CA MET A 1 -9.74 -7.84 -16.02
C MET A 1 -9.95 -7.77 -17.54
N HIS A 2 -9.80 -6.60 -18.17
CA HIS A 2 -9.97 -6.43 -19.62
C HIS A 2 -8.75 -5.76 -20.26
N CYS A 3 -8.21 -6.34 -21.34
CA CYS A 3 -7.12 -5.74 -22.13
C CYS A 3 -7.69 -4.91 -23.29
N ASN A 4 -7.47 -3.60 -23.27
CA ASN A 4 -7.96 -2.67 -24.30
C ASN A 4 -7.26 -2.80 -25.67
N GLY A 5 -6.14 -3.54 -25.77
CA GLY A 5 -5.35 -3.67 -27.01
C GLY A 5 -5.76 -4.85 -27.89
N CYS A 6 -6.30 -5.93 -27.31
CA CYS A 6 -6.66 -7.15 -28.02
C CYS A 6 -8.05 -7.69 -27.66
N GLN A 7 -8.84 -6.93 -26.88
CA GLN A 7 -10.20 -7.27 -26.43
C GLN A 7 -10.31 -8.57 -25.62
N THR A 8 -9.19 -9.05 -25.08
CA THR A 8 -9.17 -10.23 -24.21
C THR A 8 -9.86 -9.91 -22.90
N HIS A 9 -10.89 -10.69 -22.59
CA HIS A 9 -11.58 -10.68 -21.30
C HIS A 9 -11.05 -11.82 -20.43
N ILE A 10 -10.58 -11.47 -19.23
CA ILE A 10 -10.09 -12.44 -18.24
C ILE A 10 -11.11 -12.49 -17.10
N GLU A 11 -11.77 -13.63 -16.98
CA GLU A 11 -12.74 -13.94 -15.92
C GLU A 11 -12.16 -15.00 -14.97
N GLY A 12 -12.44 -14.84 -13.68
CA GLY A 12 -11.95 -15.71 -12.62
C GLY A 12 -12.21 -15.10 -11.24
N ASN A 13 -12.11 -15.92 -10.21
CA ASN A 13 -12.14 -15.45 -8.82
C ASN A 13 -10.71 -15.03 -8.46
N TYR A 14 -10.50 -13.73 -8.30
CA TYR A 14 -9.23 -13.17 -7.87
C TYR A 14 -9.42 -12.50 -6.52
N SER A 15 -8.56 -12.82 -5.55
CA SER A 15 -8.47 -12.00 -4.34
C SER A 15 -7.91 -10.63 -4.72
N LEU A 16 -8.36 -9.60 -4.01
CA LEU A 16 -7.80 -8.27 -4.19
C LEU A 16 -6.36 -8.29 -3.62
N PRO A 17 -5.32 -7.94 -4.41
CA PRO A 17 -3.96 -7.93 -3.90
C PRO A 17 -3.86 -7.11 -2.62
N VAL A 18 -3.08 -7.60 -1.64
CA VAL A 18 -2.92 -6.96 -0.32
C VAL A 18 -2.70 -5.45 -0.39
N MET A 19 -1.88 -4.99 -1.33
CA MET A 19 -1.59 -3.56 -1.53
C MET A 19 -2.82 -2.73 -1.94
N MET A 20 -3.76 -3.33 -2.68
CA MET A 20 -5.01 -2.69 -3.10
C MET A 20 -6.07 -2.68 -1.99
N GLN A 21 -5.88 -3.44 -0.91
CA GLN A 21 -6.77 -3.41 0.27
C GLN A 21 -6.50 -2.18 1.16
N LEU A 22 -5.32 -1.55 1.05
CA LEU A 22 -5.01 -0.29 1.73
C LEU A 22 -5.87 0.87 1.20
N SER A 23 -6.09 1.87 2.06
CA SER A 23 -6.71 3.13 1.64
C SER A 23 -5.87 3.83 0.57
N ALA A 24 -6.50 4.58 -0.34
CA ALA A 24 -5.76 5.35 -1.37
C ALA A 24 -4.70 6.31 -0.77
N PRO A 25 -4.96 7.01 0.35
CA PRO A 25 -3.93 7.79 1.04
C PRO A 25 -2.73 6.97 1.52
N ASP A 26 -2.93 5.72 1.95
CA ASP A 26 -1.85 4.86 2.45
C ASP A 26 -1.07 4.21 1.31
N GLN A 27 -1.74 3.85 0.22
CA GLN A 27 -1.07 3.47 -1.02
C GLN A 27 -0.13 4.59 -1.51
N GLN A 28 -0.61 5.83 -1.50
CA GLN A 28 0.19 7.00 -1.87
C GLN A 28 1.37 7.22 -0.90
N PHE A 29 1.14 7.03 0.40
CA PHE A 29 2.20 7.12 1.41
C PHE A 29 3.32 6.10 1.15
N ILE A 30 2.98 4.84 0.86
CA ILE A 30 3.98 3.81 0.54
C ILE A 30 4.72 4.13 -0.76
N LEU A 31 4.01 4.60 -1.80
CA LEU A 31 4.65 5.02 -3.04
C LEU A 31 5.69 6.13 -2.80
N ASP A 32 5.33 7.12 -1.98
CA ASP A 32 6.23 8.21 -1.61
C ASP A 32 7.41 7.73 -0.74
N PHE A 33 7.14 6.80 0.18
CA PHE A 33 8.17 6.18 1.02
C PHE A 33 9.21 5.45 0.17
N VAL A 34 8.78 4.65 -0.81
CA VAL A 34 9.68 3.96 -1.75
C VAL A 34 10.47 4.96 -2.59
N LYS A 35 9.82 6.03 -3.09
CA LYS A 35 10.50 7.11 -3.83
C LYS A 35 11.53 7.86 -2.97
N SER A 36 11.37 7.88 -1.65
CA SER A 36 12.35 8.40 -0.69
C SER A 36 13.42 7.39 -0.25
N SER A 37 13.52 6.23 -0.93
CA SER A 37 14.42 5.12 -0.55
C SER A 37 14.21 4.64 0.90
N GLY A 38 12.98 4.74 1.40
CA GLY A 38 12.62 4.38 2.78
C GLY A 38 13.00 5.42 3.84
N SER A 39 13.31 6.67 3.45
CA SER A 39 13.72 7.71 4.39
C SER A 39 12.53 8.36 5.11
N LEU A 40 12.29 7.95 6.35
CA LEU A 40 11.31 8.61 7.23
C LEU A 40 11.60 10.10 7.45
N LYS A 41 12.88 10.50 7.41
CA LYS A 41 13.29 11.91 7.54
C LYS A 41 12.84 12.73 6.32
N GLU A 42 13.06 12.21 5.11
CA GLU A 42 12.60 12.89 3.89
C GLU A 42 11.09 12.92 3.81
N MET A 43 10.41 11.85 4.21
CA MET A 43 8.95 11.80 4.30
C MET A 43 8.39 12.85 5.27
N ALA A 44 8.98 13.00 6.45
CA ALA A 44 8.61 14.04 7.43
C ALA A 44 8.74 15.44 6.83
N HIS A 45 9.85 15.72 6.14
CA HIS A 45 10.06 16.98 5.44
C HIS A 45 9.05 17.20 4.30
N LYS A 46 8.84 16.20 3.44
CA LYS A 46 7.95 16.27 2.28
C LYS A 46 6.48 16.47 2.68
N LEU A 47 6.04 15.81 3.76
CA LEU A 47 4.65 15.87 4.23
C LEU A 47 4.40 17.03 5.22
N GLY A 48 5.44 17.75 5.65
CA GLY A 48 5.31 18.79 6.67
C GLY A 48 4.90 18.24 8.03
N LEU A 49 5.28 17.00 8.35
CA LEU A 49 4.91 16.28 9.57
C LEU A 49 6.12 16.03 10.44
N SER A 50 5.89 15.78 11.74
CA SER A 50 6.95 15.34 12.63
C SER A 50 7.41 13.92 12.27
N TYR A 51 8.69 13.62 12.51
CA TYR A 51 9.22 12.27 12.33
C TYR A 51 8.40 11.21 13.10
N PRO A 52 8.02 11.42 14.39
CA PRO A 52 7.13 10.49 15.09
C PRO A 52 5.80 10.26 14.38
N THR A 53 5.18 11.30 13.81
CA THR A 53 3.90 11.17 13.09
C THR A 53 4.04 10.29 11.86
N VAL A 54 5.09 10.51 11.05
CA VAL A 54 5.34 9.70 9.85
C VAL A 54 5.68 8.27 10.21
N ARG A 55 6.48 8.06 11.27
CA ARG A 55 6.83 6.73 11.76
C ARG A 55 5.59 5.95 12.20
N ASN A 56 4.74 6.56 13.05
CA ASN A 56 3.51 5.92 13.52
C ASN A 56 2.61 5.53 12.33
N ARG A 57 2.48 6.41 11.34
CA ARG A 57 1.72 6.11 10.13
C ARG A 57 2.30 4.92 9.35
N LEU A 58 3.62 4.82 9.22
CA LEU A 58 4.25 3.66 8.58
C LEU A 58 3.96 2.38 9.38
N ASP A 59 4.10 2.43 10.70
CA ASP A 59 3.85 1.28 11.59
C ASP A 59 2.38 0.81 11.49
N ASP A 60 1.42 1.75 11.43
CA ASP A 60 -0.01 1.45 11.23
C ASP A 60 -0.27 0.76 9.89
N ILE A 61 0.39 1.20 8.81
CA ILE A 61 0.27 0.58 7.48
C ILE A 61 0.87 -0.83 7.49
N ILE A 62 2.04 -1.01 8.11
CA ILE A 62 2.67 -2.34 8.26
C ILE A 62 1.73 -3.28 9.02
N SER A 63 1.08 -2.81 10.10
CA SER A 63 0.12 -3.63 10.85
C SER A 63 -1.09 -4.03 10.00
N GLN A 64 -1.59 -3.15 9.14
CA GLN A 64 -2.68 -3.47 8.21
C GLN A 64 -2.26 -4.52 7.18
N LEU A 65 -1.09 -4.34 6.56
CA LEU A 65 -0.54 -5.29 5.59
C LEU A 65 -0.39 -6.70 6.19
N ASN A 66 0.22 -6.81 7.38
CA ASN A 66 0.36 -8.09 8.07
C ASN A 66 -0.99 -8.76 8.35
N LYS A 67 -2.02 -7.96 8.71
CA LYS A 67 -3.37 -8.49 8.95
C LYS A 67 -3.97 -9.06 7.66
N PHE A 68 -3.89 -8.32 6.55
CA PHE A 68 -4.41 -8.78 5.26
C PHE A 68 -3.70 -10.04 4.76
N GLU A 69 -2.39 -10.16 4.96
CA GLU A 69 -1.63 -11.37 4.63
C GLU A 69 -1.99 -12.58 5.51
N SER A 70 -2.41 -12.33 6.76
CA SER A 70 -2.87 -13.39 7.67
C SER A 70 -4.27 -13.87 7.29
N ASP A 71 -5.17 -12.96 6.88
CA ASP A 71 -6.53 -13.27 6.44
C ASP A 71 -6.54 -14.14 5.14
N GLU A 72 -5.47 -14.08 4.32
CA GLU A 72 -5.30 -14.95 3.14
C GLU A 72 -4.87 -16.39 3.46
N GLN A 73 -4.38 -16.68 4.68
CA GLN A 73 -3.91 -18.03 5.04
C GLN A 73 -4.98 -18.91 5.72
N ASP A 74 -6.07 -18.31 6.20
CA ASP A 74 -7.20 -19.00 6.84
C ASP A 74 -8.41 -19.23 5.90
N SER A 75 -8.27 -18.94 4.60
CA SER A 75 -9.29 -19.15 3.54
C SER A 75 -8.85 -20.16 2.49
#